data_AF-A0A7S4ME96-F1
#
_entry.id   AF-A0A7S4ME96-F1
#
_cell.length_a   1.000
_cell.length_b   1.000
_cell.length_c   1.000
_cell.angle_alpha   90.00
_cell.angle_beta   90.00
_cell.angle_gamma   90.00
#
_symmetry.space_group_name_H-M   'P 1'
#
loop_
_entity.id
_entity.type
_entity.pdbx_description
1 polymer ?
#
loop_
_entity_poly.entity_id
_entity_poly.type
_entity_poly.pdbx_seq_one_letter_code
_entity_poly.pdbx_strand_id
1 'polypeptide(L)'
;FFYKRRMDEACLVDVREEMKRLMDGEIDPYNVKLLAKGDKEKKIKESLHKEVLDVRCGKIKLSKGKKNSKILKIDHPTSPAAIKAWRTFVYLGVVESDAFSEASDIVALYTLSYYNNSEHLTQCVYQRIQELDTGTVAKIMCQAVDQRLNTLERVCVVRLLENYIDFISNKDMIYIIGIEKFQMMVTYFHQPPQKVPLSIPTDTYIEDMVKLNESGTIINFMFRGKKKSARK
;
A
#
# COMPACT_ATOMS: atom_id res chain seq x y z
N PHE A 1 -30.12 -3.14 -15.27
CA PHE A 1 -31.00 -3.82 -14.29
C PHE A 1 -30.53 -5.21 -13.84
N PHE A 2 -29.37 -5.73 -14.25
CA PHE A 2 -28.96 -7.13 -13.96
C PHE A 2 -27.97 -7.37 -12.80
N TYR A 3 -27.47 -6.34 -12.09
CA TYR A 3 -26.42 -6.52 -11.07
C TYR A 3 -26.81 -6.01 -9.67
N LYS A 4 -28.10 -6.09 -9.31
CA LYS A 4 -28.58 -5.81 -7.94
C LYS A 4 -28.81 -7.09 -7.13
N ARG A 5 -28.11 -8.18 -7.48
CA ARG A 5 -28.03 -9.39 -6.63
C ARG A 5 -26.72 -9.30 -5.85
N ARG A 6 -26.79 -9.65 -4.57
CA ARG A 6 -25.62 -9.88 -3.71
C ARG A 6 -24.55 -10.59 -4.54
N MET A 7 -23.34 -10.04 -4.59
CA MET A 7 -22.21 -10.76 -5.16
C MET A 7 -21.99 -12.00 -4.30
N ASP A 8 -22.42 -13.16 -4.79
CA ASP A 8 -22.07 -14.44 -4.19
C ASP A 8 -20.54 -14.64 -4.34
N GLU A 9 -19.91 -15.41 -3.45
CA GLU A 9 -18.44 -15.59 -3.42
C GLU A 9 -17.85 -16.03 -4.77
N ALA A 10 -18.59 -16.80 -5.57
CA ALA A 10 -18.19 -17.19 -6.93
C ALA A 10 -18.02 -15.97 -7.86
N CYS A 11 -18.87 -14.94 -7.72
CA CYS A 11 -18.78 -13.71 -8.50
C CYS A 11 -17.56 -12.86 -8.11
N LEU A 12 -17.05 -12.99 -6.87
CA LEU A 12 -15.84 -12.30 -6.42
C LEU A 12 -14.57 -12.91 -7.00
N VAL A 13 -14.53 -14.23 -7.21
CA VAL A 13 -13.43 -14.92 -7.88
C VAL A 13 -13.33 -14.42 -9.33
N ASP A 14 -14.44 -14.39 -10.05
CA ASP A 14 -14.49 -13.90 -11.43
C ASP A 14 -14.03 -12.42 -11.53
N VAL A 15 -14.43 -11.57 -10.57
CA VAL A 15 -14.03 -10.16 -10.55
C VAL A 15 -12.54 -10.00 -10.26
N ARG A 16 -11.97 -10.76 -9.32
CA ARG A 16 -10.52 -10.71 -9.02
C ARG A 16 -9.68 -11.20 -10.19
N GLU A 17 -10.12 -12.24 -10.90
CA GLU A 17 -9.44 -12.71 -12.10
C GLU A 17 -9.45 -11.66 -13.21
N GLU A 18 -10.60 -11.04 -13.48
CA GLU A 18 -10.68 -9.96 -14.47
C GLU A 18 -9.86 -8.72 -14.06
N MET A 19 -9.86 -8.36 -12.76
CA MET A 19 -9.01 -7.29 -12.25
C MET A 19 -7.53 -7.62 -12.34
N LYS A 20 -7.15 -8.90 -12.20
CA LYS A 20 -5.77 -9.36 -12.43
C LYS A 20 -5.39 -9.22 -13.90
N ARG A 21 -6.25 -9.66 -14.83
CA ARG A 21 -6.01 -9.49 -16.27
C ARG A 21 -5.95 -8.02 -16.69
N LEU A 22 -6.76 -7.15 -16.07
CA LEU A 22 -6.67 -5.70 -16.24
C LEU A 22 -5.35 -5.16 -15.67
N MET A 23 -4.95 -5.61 -14.48
CA MET A 23 -3.67 -5.29 -13.88
C MET A 23 -2.52 -5.76 -14.77
N ASP A 24 -2.63 -6.88 -15.48
CA ASP A 24 -1.56 -7.36 -16.36
C ASP A 24 -1.59 -6.69 -17.74
N GLY A 25 -2.62 -5.88 -18.03
CA GLY A 25 -2.76 -5.09 -19.25
C GLY A 25 -3.34 -5.88 -20.42
N GLU A 26 -3.99 -7.02 -20.15
CA GLU A 26 -4.57 -7.88 -21.18
C GLU A 26 -5.86 -7.29 -21.79
N ILE A 27 -6.61 -6.52 -21.00
CA ILE A 27 -8.00 -6.15 -21.32
C ILE A 27 -8.14 -4.68 -21.76
N ASP A 28 -7.39 -3.76 -21.15
CA ASP A 28 -7.42 -2.34 -21.51
C ASP A 28 -6.02 -1.72 -21.39
N PRO A 29 -5.65 -0.77 -22.27
CA PRO A 29 -4.39 -0.09 -22.14
C PRO A 29 -4.41 0.89 -20.96
N TYR A 30 -3.34 0.85 -20.18
CA TYR A 30 -3.11 1.79 -19.10
C TYR A 30 -3.20 3.25 -19.56
N ASN A 31 -3.87 4.08 -18.76
CA ASN A 31 -4.08 5.50 -19.03
C ASN A 31 -3.36 6.44 -18.03
N VAL A 32 -2.67 5.86 -17.03
CA VAL A 32 -1.83 6.56 -16.06
C VAL A 32 -0.43 5.94 -16.03
N LYS A 33 0.60 6.79 -15.99
CA LYS A 33 1.98 6.39 -15.70
C LYS A 33 2.32 6.78 -14.27
N LEU A 34 2.72 5.81 -13.45
CA LEU A 34 3.33 6.07 -12.15
C LEU A 34 4.82 6.28 -12.33
N LEU A 35 5.33 7.39 -11.78
CA LEU A 35 6.74 7.71 -11.73
C LEU A 35 7.14 7.88 -10.27
N ALA A 36 8.04 7.02 -9.81
CA ALA A 36 8.55 7.05 -8.45
C ALA A 36 10.08 7.21 -8.43
N LYS A 37 10.58 7.93 -7.42
CA LYS A 37 12.00 7.98 -7.11
C LYS A 37 12.36 6.74 -6.30
N GLY A 38 12.96 5.74 -6.96
CA GLY A 38 13.48 4.56 -6.29
C GLY A 38 14.80 4.84 -5.58
N ASP A 39 15.24 3.88 -4.77
CA ASP A 39 16.57 3.91 -4.17
C ASP A 39 17.67 4.01 -5.24
N LYS A 40 18.68 4.85 -4.95
CA LYS A 40 19.83 5.11 -5.84
C LYS A 40 19.45 5.75 -7.19
N GLU A 41 18.46 6.64 -7.18
CA GLU A 41 18.01 7.42 -8.37
C GLU A 41 17.40 6.59 -9.51
N LYS A 42 17.13 5.30 -9.29
CA LYS A 42 16.41 4.48 -10.26
C LYS A 42 14.97 4.96 -10.36
N LYS A 43 14.54 5.34 -11.57
CA LYS A 43 13.14 5.72 -11.83
C LYS A 43 12.30 4.45 -11.94
N ILE A 44 11.38 4.26 -11.01
CA ILE A 44 10.39 3.18 -11.09
C ILE A 44 9.23 3.69 -11.95
N LYS A 45 8.84 2.88 -12.94
CA LYS A 45 7.78 3.20 -13.88
C LYS A 45 6.76 2.08 -13.91
N GLU A 46 5.55 2.39 -13.46
CA GLU A 46 4.42 1.47 -13.53
C GLU A 46 3.32 2.08 -14.38
N SER A 47 2.44 1.22 -14.88
CA SER A 47 1.27 1.64 -15.65
C SER A 47 0.00 1.21 -14.93
N LEU A 48 -0.98 2.13 -14.88
CA LEU A 48 -2.18 2.02 -14.05
C LEU A 48 -3.42 2.54 -14.80
N HIS A 49 -4.59 2.23 -14.25
CA HIS A 49 -5.89 2.74 -14.69
C HIS A 49 -6.40 3.80 -13.70
N LYS A 50 -6.68 5.00 -14.19
CA LYS A 50 -7.18 6.13 -13.39
C LYS A 50 -8.44 5.76 -12.64
N GLU A 51 -9.33 5.04 -13.29
CA GLU A 51 -10.65 4.71 -12.75
C GLU A 51 -10.51 3.80 -11.52
N VAL A 52 -9.60 2.83 -11.58
CA VAL A 52 -9.27 1.95 -10.44
C VAL A 52 -8.68 2.77 -9.30
N LEU A 53 -7.73 3.67 -9.61
CA LEU A 53 -7.15 4.58 -8.62
C LEU A 53 -8.19 5.48 -7.96
N ASP A 54 -9.09 6.09 -8.74
CA ASP A 54 -10.11 7.00 -8.24
C ASP A 54 -11.05 6.33 -7.24
N VAL A 55 -11.35 5.04 -7.44
CA VAL A 55 -12.23 4.28 -6.56
C VAL A 55 -11.47 3.76 -5.33
N ARG A 56 -10.26 3.23 -5.51
CA ARG A 56 -9.52 2.51 -4.45
C ARG A 56 -8.65 3.41 -3.57
N CYS A 57 -8.28 4.58 -4.07
CA CYS A 57 -7.40 5.54 -3.41
C CYS A 57 -8.04 6.95 -3.32
N GLY A 58 -9.32 7.07 -3.70
CA GLY A 58 -9.98 8.35 -3.88
C GLY A 58 -9.40 9.17 -5.04
N LYS A 59 -9.84 10.43 -5.17
CA LYS A 59 -9.39 11.32 -6.26
C LYS A 59 -7.93 11.72 -6.08
N ILE A 60 -7.02 10.94 -6.66
CA ILE A 60 -5.59 11.26 -6.67
C ILE A 60 -5.30 12.41 -7.64
N LYS A 61 -4.43 13.35 -7.23
CA LYS A 61 -3.95 14.43 -8.09
C LYS A 61 -3.01 13.88 -9.16
N LEU A 62 -3.47 13.88 -10.41
CA LEU A 62 -2.68 13.49 -11.57
C LEU A 62 -2.12 14.71 -12.29
N SER A 63 -0.83 14.69 -12.62
CA SER A 63 -0.20 15.70 -13.44
C SER A 63 -0.37 15.41 -14.94
N LYS A 64 -0.42 16.45 -15.77
CA LYS A 64 -0.40 16.30 -17.24
C LYS A 64 1.03 15.99 -17.70
N GLY A 65 1.20 14.85 -18.36
CA GLY A 65 2.43 14.43 -19.03
C GLY A 65 2.48 14.85 -20.49
N LYS A 66 3.54 14.41 -21.18
CA LYS A 66 3.68 14.59 -22.64
C LYS A 66 2.55 13.83 -23.37
N LYS A 67 2.05 14.38 -24.48
CA LYS A 67 0.98 13.78 -25.32
C LYS A 67 -0.33 13.47 -24.56
N ASN A 68 -0.79 14.38 -23.69
CA ASN A 68 -2.01 14.21 -22.88
C ASN A 68 -2.02 12.98 -21.96
N SER A 69 -0.86 12.37 -21.67
CA SER A 69 -0.77 11.28 -20.70
C SER A 69 -1.01 11.81 -19.28
N LYS A 70 -1.61 11.01 -18.40
CA LYS A 70 -1.75 11.34 -16.98
C LYS A 70 -0.60 10.70 -16.20
N ILE A 71 -0.02 11.44 -15.27
CA ILE A 71 1.15 11.00 -14.50
C ILE A 71 0.85 11.11 -13.01
N LEU A 72 0.97 9.99 -12.30
CA LEU A 72 1.07 9.95 -10.85
C LEU A 72 2.54 10.04 -10.46
N LYS A 73 2.93 11.08 -9.72
CA LYS A 73 4.28 11.22 -9.20
C LYS A 73 4.30 10.82 -7.73
N ILE A 74 5.24 9.95 -7.39
CA ILE A 74 5.53 9.54 -6.03
C ILE A 74 6.86 10.19 -5.65
N ASP A 75 6.79 11.25 -4.84
CA ASP A 75 7.93 12.11 -4.49
C ASP A 75 8.67 11.62 -3.23
N HIS A 76 8.15 10.60 -2.56
CA HIS A 76 8.76 9.98 -1.39
C HIS A 76 9.59 8.75 -1.76
N PRO A 77 10.60 8.37 -0.94
CA PRO A 77 11.37 7.15 -1.13
C PRO A 77 10.45 5.93 -1.22
N THR A 78 10.76 5.03 -2.14
CA THR A 78 10.00 3.79 -2.33
C THR A 78 10.84 2.73 -3.01
N SER A 79 10.44 1.47 -2.86
CA SER A 79 11.06 0.32 -3.54
C SER A 79 10.15 -0.23 -4.63
N PRO A 80 10.70 -1.00 -5.59
CA PRO A 80 9.89 -1.74 -6.56
C PRO A 80 8.94 -2.75 -5.89
N ALA A 81 9.37 -3.38 -4.79
CA ALA A 81 8.56 -4.34 -4.04
C ALA A 81 7.33 -3.67 -3.42
N ALA A 82 7.52 -2.52 -2.76
CA ALA A 82 6.43 -1.75 -2.17
C ALA A 82 5.43 -1.23 -3.23
N ILE A 83 5.93 -0.76 -4.39
CA ILE A 83 5.05 -0.33 -5.50
C ILE A 83 4.26 -1.51 -6.04
N LYS A 84 4.89 -2.67 -6.22
CA LYS A 84 4.21 -3.89 -6.67
C LYS A 84 3.14 -4.30 -5.67
N ALA A 85 3.46 -4.34 -4.37
CA ALA A 85 2.50 -4.67 -3.30
C ALA A 85 1.32 -3.69 -3.26
N TRP A 86 1.59 -2.38 -3.32
CA TRP A 86 0.56 -1.34 -3.38
C TRP A 86 -0.32 -1.49 -4.62
N ARG A 87 0.27 -1.75 -5.79
CA ARG A 87 -0.47 -1.99 -7.03
C ARG A 87 -1.35 -3.24 -6.93
N THR A 88 -0.83 -4.35 -6.41
CA THR A 88 -1.61 -5.57 -6.16
C THR A 88 -2.80 -5.27 -5.24
N PHE A 89 -2.58 -4.52 -4.15
CA PHE A 89 -3.66 -4.11 -3.25
C PHE A 89 -4.75 -3.30 -3.96
N VAL A 90 -4.35 -2.33 -4.78
CA VAL A 90 -5.26 -1.46 -5.52
C VAL A 90 -6.16 -2.29 -6.43
N TYR A 91 -5.61 -3.26 -7.15
CA TYR A 91 -6.39 -4.06 -8.11
C TYR A 91 -7.15 -5.23 -7.47
N LEU A 92 -6.56 -5.91 -6.48
CA LEU A 92 -7.07 -7.20 -6.00
C LEU A 92 -7.61 -7.15 -4.56
N GLY A 93 -7.37 -6.06 -3.84
CA GLY A 93 -7.76 -5.89 -2.44
C GLY A 93 -6.94 -6.71 -1.46
N VAL A 94 -5.88 -7.38 -1.92
CA VAL A 94 -5.03 -8.25 -1.10
C VAL A 94 -3.56 -7.89 -1.29
N VAL A 95 -2.75 -8.15 -0.27
CA VAL A 95 -1.29 -8.11 -0.37
C VAL A 95 -0.75 -9.40 0.24
N GLU A 96 0.12 -10.08 -0.49
CA GLU A 96 0.83 -11.25 0.03
C GLU A 96 1.81 -10.80 1.12
N SER A 97 1.72 -11.40 2.30
CA SER A 97 2.56 -11.09 3.47
C SER A 97 4.06 -11.19 3.19
N ASP A 98 4.42 -12.06 2.26
CA ASP A 98 5.79 -12.42 1.93
C ASP A 98 6.41 -11.42 0.94
N ALA A 99 5.59 -10.51 0.39
CA ALA A 99 6.04 -9.56 -0.64
C ALA A 99 6.87 -8.39 -0.08
N PHE A 100 6.95 -8.21 1.24
CA PHE A 100 7.67 -7.09 1.88
C PHE A 100 8.12 -7.45 3.31
N SER A 101 9.18 -8.25 3.40
CA SER A 101 9.80 -8.64 4.69
C SER A 101 10.82 -7.62 5.20
N GLU A 102 11.36 -6.76 4.32
CA GLU A 102 12.38 -5.78 4.69
C GLU A 102 11.76 -4.52 5.29
N ALA A 103 12.42 -3.97 6.31
CA ALA A 103 11.98 -2.75 6.98
C ALA A 103 11.75 -1.58 5.99
N SER A 104 12.64 -1.43 4.99
CA SER A 104 12.50 -0.41 3.95
C SER A 104 11.26 -0.57 3.08
N ASP A 105 10.88 -1.81 2.78
CA ASP A 105 9.69 -2.08 1.96
C ASP A 105 8.42 -1.80 2.74
N ILE A 106 8.40 -2.10 4.04
CA ILE A 106 7.28 -1.79 4.94
C ILE A 106 7.10 -0.27 5.08
N VAL A 107 8.18 0.48 5.29
CA VAL A 107 8.13 1.95 5.37
C VAL A 107 7.69 2.56 4.04
N ALA A 108 8.19 2.04 2.92
CA ALA A 108 7.76 2.47 1.59
C ALA A 108 6.28 2.17 1.33
N LEU A 109 5.79 0.99 1.72
CA LEU A 109 4.40 0.59 1.57
C LEU A 109 3.47 1.42 2.44
N TYR A 110 3.84 1.68 3.70
CA TYR A 110 3.16 2.62 4.58
C TYR A 110 3.05 4.01 3.93
N THR A 111 4.15 4.50 3.38
CA THR A 111 4.20 5.84 2.79
C THR A 111 3.30 5.91 1.55
N LEU A 112 3.36 4.90 0.67
CA LEU A 112 2.46 4.77 -0.48
C LEU A 112 0.99 4.74 -0.04
N SER A 113 0.64 3.93 0.96
CA SER A 113 -0.75 3.78 1.38
C SER A 113 -1.29 5.05 2.07
N TYR A 114 -0.49 5.66 2.95
CA TYR A 114 -0.87 6.87 3.67
C TYR A 114 -1.07 8.07 2.72
N TYR A 115 -0.10 8.36 1.84
CA TYR A 115 -0.18 9.52 0.96
C TYR A 115 -1.14 9.34 -0.23
N ASN A 116 -1.54 8.11 -0.55
CA ASN A 116 -2.55 7.81 -1.57
C ASN A 116 -3.91 7.42 -0.97
N ASN A 117 -4.20 7.79 0.28
CA ASN A 117 -5.49 7.55 0.95
C ASN A 117 -5.97 6.09 0.90
N SER A 118 -5.06 5.13 0.97
CA SER A 118 -5.38 3.70 1.10
C SER A 118 -5.40 3.32 2.58
N GLU A 119 -6.45 3.73 3.29
CA GLU A 119 -6.58 3.55 4.74
C GLU A 119 -6.53 2.07 5.16
N HIS A 120 -7.25 1.20 4.44
CA HIS A 120 -7.25 -0.24 4.71
C HIS A 120 -5.83 -0.84 4.61
N LEU A 121 -5.08 -0.51 3.55
CA LEU A 121 -3.69 -0.94 3.43
C LEU A 121 -2.79 -0.34 4.51
N THR A 122 -3.03 0.90 4.94
CA THR A 122 -2.30 1.53 6.05
C THR A 122 -2.49 0.73 7.34
N GLN A 123 -3.72 0.30 7.61
CA GLN A 123 -4.04 -0.54 8.78
C GLN A 123 -3.44 -1.95 8.66
N CYS A 124 -3.44 -2.56 7.47
CA CYS A 124 -2.75 -3.83 7.24
C CYS A 124 -1.24 -3.71 7.56
N VAL A 125 -0.60 -2.59 7.23
CA VAL A 125 0.81 -2.36 7.59
C VAL A 125 0.98 -2.28 9.11
N TYR A 126 0.08 -1.61 9.83
CA TYR A 126 0.15 -1.55 11.29
C TYR A 126 -0.03 -2.91 11.95
N GLN A 127 -0.94 -3.74 11.44
CA GLN A 127 -1.12 -5.12 11.89
C GLN A 127 0.12 -5.95 11.62
N ARG A 128 0.69 -5.84 10.43
CA ARG A 128 1.93 -6.54 10.08
C ARG A 128 3.05 -6.21 11.05
N ILE A 129 3.20 -4.95 11.46
CA ILE A 129 4.20 -4.53 12.46
C ILE A 129 4.02 -5.26 13.80
N GLN A 130 2.81 -5.64 14.19
CA GLN A 130 2.59 -6.39 15.44
C GLN A 130 3.20 -7.80 15.39
N GLU A 131 3.24 -8.40 14.20
CA GLU A 131 3.71 -9.78 13.94
C GLU A 131 5.22 -9.88 13.70
N LEU A 132 5.89 -8.75 13.45
CA LEU A 132 7.33 -8.72 13.16
C LEU A 132 8.17 -8.86 14.43
N ASP A 133 9.41 -9.31 14.25
CA ASP A 133 10.39 -9.34 15.32
C ASP A 133 10.81 -7.92 15.74
N THR A 134 11.20 -7.79 17.01
CA THR A 134 11.60 -6.52 17.63
C THR A 134 12.72 -5.81 16.85
N GLY A 135 13.65 -6.55 16.25
CA GLY A 135 14.76 -5.97 15.48
C GLY A 135 14.30 -5.32 14.18
N THR A 136 13.40 -5.98 13.45
CA THR A 136 12.78 -5.41 12.26
C THR A 136 11.92 -4.20 12.61
N VAL A 137 11.12 -4.25 13.68
CA VAL A 137 10.34 -3.11 14.16
C VAL A 137 11.24 -1.92 14.55
N ALA A 138 12.40 -2.17 15.17
CA ALA A 138 13.37 -1.13 15.51
C ALA A 138 13.97 -0.46 14.25
N LYS A 139 14.28 -1.22 13.20
CA LYS A 139 14.73 -0.67 11.91
C LYS A 139 13.65 0.18 11.24
N ILE A 140 12.40 -0.27 11.27
CA ILE A 140 11.24 0.49 10.75
C ILE A 140 11.09 1.80 11.53
N MET A 141 11.17 1.75 12.86
CA MET A 141 11.11 2.94 13.73
C MET A 141 12.21 3.95 13.36
N CYS A 142 13.44 3.49 13.15
CA CYS A 142 14.55 4.37 12.78
C CYS A 142 14.27 5.11 11.47
N GLN A 143 13.83 4.38 10.45
CA GLN A 143 13.48 4.98 9.16
C GLN A 143 12.27 5.91 9.25
N ALA A 144 11.27 5.57 10.08
CA ALA A 144 10.11 6.42 10.33
C ALA A 144 10.53 7.76 10.96
N VAL A 145 11.44 7.74 11.94
CA VAL A 145 12.01 8.96 12.55
C VAL A 145 12.76 9.78 11.51
N ASP A 146 13.66 9.16 10.75
CA ASP A 146 14.49 9.85 9.76
C ASP A 146 13.63 10.49 8.64
N GLN A 147 12.48 9.88 8.32
CA GLN A 147 11.51 10.38 7.34
C GLN A 147 10.38 11.23 7.96
N ARG A 148 10.39 11.46 9.28
CA ARG A 148 9.37 12.23 10.02
C ARG A 148 7.94 11.67 9.86
N LEU A 149 7.81 10.36 9.87
CA LEU A 149 6.55 9.62 9.77
C LEU A 149 5.94 9.38 11.16
N ASN A 150 5.51 10.44 11.83
CA ASN A 150 5.11 10.45 13.25
C ASN A 150 4.10 9.36 13.67
N THR A 151 3.15 9.00 12.80
CA THR A 151 2.18 7.93 13.13
C THR A 151 2.80 6.55 13.05
N LEU A 152 3.63 6.29 12.02
CA LEU A 152 4.37 5.04 11.92
C LEU A 152 5.39 4.89 13.07
N GLU A 153 6.10 5.97 13.39
CA GLU A 153 6.99 6.04 14.56
C GLU A 153 6.23 5.62 15.83
N ARG A 154 5.08 6.22 16.11
CA ARG A 154 4.26 5.89 17.29
C ARG A 154 3.85 4.42 17.31
N VAL A 155 3.42 3.85 16.18
CA VAL A 155 3.06 2.42 16.09
C VAL A 155 4.24 1.53 16.46
N CYS A 156 5.43 1.82 15.92
CA CYS A 156 6.62 1.04 16.24
C CYS A 156 7.07 1.23 17.69
N VAL A 157 7.06 2.46 18.22
CA VAL A 157 7.43 2.75 19.61
C VAL A 157 6.53 1.99 20.57
N VAL A 158 5.20 2.02 20.37
CA VAL A 158 4.25 1.26 21.22
C VAL A 158 4.61 -0.23 21.19
N ARG A 159 4.83 -0.81 20.00
CA ARG A 159 5.16 -2.23 19.85
C ARG A 159 6.49 -2.61 20.50
N LEU A 160 7.49 -1.72 20.46
CA LEU A 160 8.79 -1.91 21.12
C LEU A 160 8.66 -1.80 22.64
N LEU A 161 7.87 -0.84 23.14
CA LEU A 161 7.63 -0.67 24.58
C LEU A 161 6.88 -1.86 25.20
N GLU A 162 5.97 -2.48 24.46
CA GLU A 162 5.32 -3.72 24.90
C GLU A 162 6.32 -4.88 25.09
N ASN A 163 7.50 -4.78 24.49
CA ASN A 163 8.58 -5.77 24.57
C ASN A 163 9.86 -5.11 25.13
N TYR A 164 9.70 -4.11 25.99
CA TYR A 164 10.80 -3.25 26.44
C TYR A 164 11.94 -4.02 27.12
N ILE A 165 11.60 -5.04 27.93
CA ILE A 165 12.60 -5.85 28.65
C ILE A 165 13.51 -6.58 27.66
N ASP A 166 12.93 -7.21 26.65
CA ASP A 166 13.67 -7.92 25.59
C ASP A 166 14.45 -6.93 24.71
N PHE A 167 13.89 -5.74 24.51
CA PHE A 167 14.52 -4.67 23.75
C PHE A 167 15.77 -4.09 24.45
N ILE A 168 15.69 -3.74 25.73
CA ILE A 168 16.80 -3.08 26.46
C ILE A 168 17.92 -4.03 26.84
N SER A 169 17.60 -5.31 27.06
CA SER A 169 18.59 -6.34 27.39
C SER A 169 19.42 -6.77 26.18
N ASN A 170 18.97 -6.45 24.97
CA ASN A 170 19.65 -6.81 23.73
C ASN A 170 20.66 -5.72 23.30
N LYS A 171 21.95 -6.02 23.43
CA LYS A 171 23.04 -5.11 23.02
C LYS A 171 23.00 -4.76 21.53
N ASP A 172 22.55 -5.67 20.68
CA ASP A 172 22.45 -5.44 19.23
C ASP A 172 21.39 -4.39 18.91
N MET A 173 20.35 -4.24 19.75
CA MET A 173 19.34 -3.20 19.55
C MET A 173 19.93 -1.81 19.67
N ILE A 174 20.82 -1.56 20.63
CA ILE A 174 21.52 -0.27 20.77
C ILE A 174 22.37 0.01 19.52
N TYR A 175 23.03 -1.02 18.96
CA TYR A 175 23.77 -0.88 17.71
C TYR A 175 22.84 -0.59 16.51
N ILE A 176 21.68 -1.23 16.45
CA ILE A 176 20.70 -1.05 15.36
C ILE A 176 20.13 0.37 15.37
N ILE A 177 19.72 0.88 16.54
CA ILE A 177 19.02 2.17 16.62
C ILE A 177 19.94 3.37 16.88
N GLY A 178 21.12 3.13 17.45
CA GLY A 178 22.05 4.17 17.88
C GLY A 178 21.64 4.84 19.20
N ILE A 179 22.59 5.56 19.80
CA ILE A 179 22.45 6.16 21.14
C ILE A 179 21.32 7.20 21.18
N GLU A 180 21.20 8.04 20.15
CA GLU A 180 20.18 9.11 20.10
C GLU A 180 18.75 8.55 20.14
N LYS A 181 18.46 7.58 19.27
CA LYS A 181 17.14 6.93 19.24
C LYS A 181 16.90 6.07 20.48
N PHE A 182 17.96 5.57 21.12
CA PHE A 182 17.83 4.86 22.39
C PHE A 182 17.41 5.79 23.52
N GLN A 183 18.00 6.98 23.62
CA GLN A 183 17.58 8.02 24.56
C GLN A 183 16.11 8.45 24.32
N MET A 184 15.70 8.54 23.06
CA MET A 184 14.30 8.75 22.69
C MET A 184 13.39 7.62 23.21
N MET A 185 13.79 6.36 23.05
CA MET A 185 13.03 5.21 23.58
C MET A 185 12.93 5.23 25.11
N VAL A 186 13.99 5.62 25.82
CA VAL A 186 13.95 5.82 27.28
C VAL A 186 12.97 6.94 27.65
N THR A 187 12.91 8.01 26.87
CA THR A 187 11.94 9.10 27.09
C THR A 187 10.51 8.60 26.91
N TYR A 188 10.25 7.85 25.83
CA TYR A 188 8.95 7.23 25.59
C TYR A 188 8.57 6.18 26.64
N PHE A 189 9.53 5.51 27.28
CA PHE A 189 9.22 4.60 28.38
C PHE A 189 8.59 5.35 29.57
N HIS A 190 9.08 6.55 29.88
CA HIS A 190 8.52 7.38 30.96
C HIS A 190 7.21 8.06 30.54
N GLN A 191 7.04 8.36 29.25
CA GLN A 191 5.87 9.02 28.69
C GLN A 191 5.43 8.31 27.40
N PRO A 192 4.74 7.16 27.52
CA PRO A 192 4.39 6.36 26.36
C PRO A 192 3.43 7.12 25.45
N PRO A 193 3.64 7.09 24.11
CA PRO A 193 2.70 7.69 23.18
C PRO A 193 1.35 6.96 23.25
N GLN A 194 0.27 7.69 22.93
CA GLN A 194 -1.04 7.07 22.80
C GLN A 194 -1.01 5.96 21.72
N LYS A 195 -1.64 4.83 22.03
CA LYS A 195 -1.79 3.73 21.07
C LYS A 195 -2.61 4.22 19.87
N VAL A 196 -2.11 3.95 18.68
CA VAL A 196 -2.89 4.13 17.44
C VAL A 196 -3.95 3.04 17.41
N PRO A 197 -5.25 3.37 17.32
CA PRO A 197 -6.29 2.36 17.27
C PRO A 197 -6.13 1.51 16.01
N LEU A 198 -5.92 0.20 16.22
CA LEU A 198 -5.93 -0.79 15.16
C LEU A 198 -7.39 -1.20 14.91
N SER A 199 -8.09 -0.40 14.12
CA SER A 199 -9.40 -0.80 13.60
C SER A 199 -9.20 -1.37 12.21
N ILE A 200 -9.62 -2.61 11.96
CA ILE A 200 -9.74 -3.13 10.60
C ILE A 200 -10.81 -2.28 9.92
N PRO A 201 -10.47 -1.40 8.96
CA PRO A 201 -11.49 -0.67 8.21
C PRO A 201 -12.29 -1.72 7.46
N THR A 202 -13.61 -1.55 7.39
CA THR A 202 -14.46 -2.42 6.57
C THR A 202 -13.85 -2.51 5.18
N ASP A 203 -13.54 -3.73 4.72
CA ASP A 203 -12.97 -3.91 3.39
C ASP A 203 -14.02 -3.49 2.36
N THR A 204 -13.79 -2.35 1.71
CA THR A 204 -14.68 -1.80 0.69
C THR A 204 -14.42 -2.40 -0.69
N TYR A 205 -13.52 -3.38 -0.84
CA TYR A 205 -13.15 -3.95 -2.15
C TYR A 205 -14.36 -4.36 -2.97
N ILE A 206 -15.31 -5.08 -2.37
CA ILE A 206 -16.52 -5.52 -3.07
C ILE A 206 -17.34 -4.32 -3.53
N GLU A 207 -17.59 -3.36 -2.65
CA GLU A 207 -18.36 -2.14 -2.96
C GLU A 207 -17.68 -1.30 -4.04
N ASP A 208 -16.36 -1.22 -4.00
CA ASP A 208 -15.52 -0.52 -4.96
C ASP A 208 -15.58 -1.18 -6.34
N MET A 209 -15.56 -2.52 -6.38
CA MET A 209 -15.74 -3.26 -7.63
C MET A 209 -17.17 -3.09 -8.18
N VAL A 210 -18.19 -3.03 -7.32
CA VAL A 210 -19.56 -2.71 -7.74
C VAL A 210 -19.62 -1.30 -8.34
N LYS A 211 -19.02 -0.29 -7.71
CA LYS A 211 -18.96 1.08 -8.25
C LYS A 211 -18.27 1.14 -9.62
N LEU A 212 -17.16 0.43 -9.79
CA LEU A 212 -16.44 0.32 -11.07
C LEU A 212 -17.26 -0.42 -12.14
N ASN A 213 -18.10 -1.37 -11.73
CA ASN A 213 -19.02 -2.05 -12.63
C ASN A 213 -20.18 -1.13 -13.05
N GLU A 214 -20.78 -0.43 -12.09
CA GLU A 214 -21.89 0.51 -12.29
C GLU A 214 -21.50 1.74 -13.12
N SER A 215 -20.27 2.22 -13.00
CA SER A 215 -19.72 3.26 -13.88
C SER A 215 -19.55 2.79 -15.33
N GLY A 216 -19.87 1.53 -15.60
CA GLY A 216 -19.64 0.86 -16.88
C GLY A 216 -18.17 0.64 -17.15
N THR A 217 -17.28 0.86 -16.19
CA THR A 217 -15.83 0.77 -16.40
C THR A 217 -15.41 -0.70 -16.56
N ILE A 218 -15.85 -1.60 -15.67
CA ILE A 218 -15.58 -3.05 -15.77
C ILE A 218 -16.35 -3.70 -16.92
N ILE A 219 -17.63 -3.35 -17.12
CA ILE A 219 -18.39 -3.81 -18.30
C ILE A 219 -17.73 -3.33 -19.60
N ASN A 220 -17.29 -2.07 -19.70
CA ASN A 220 -16.53 -1.63 -20.87
C ASN A 220 -15.22 -2.41 -21.05
N PHE A 221 -14.52 -2.81 -19.97
CA PHE A 221 -13.35 -3.69 -20.06
C PHE A 221 -13.71 -5.07 -20.61
N MET A 222 -14.71 -5.75 -20.02
CA MET A 222 -15.15 -7.10 -20.44
C MET A 222 -15.64 -7.15 -21.90
N PHE A 223 -16.27 -6.09 -22.42
CA PHE A 223 -16.78 -6.04 -23.79
C PHE A 223 -15.80 -5.46 -24.82
N ARG A 224 -14.75 -4.71 -24.41
CA ARG A 224 -13.70 -4.22 -25.33
C ARG A 224 -12.68 -5.29 -25.71
N GLY A 225 -12.35 -6.20 -24.79
CA GLY A 225 -11.44 -7.33 -25.07
C GLY A 225 -11.94 -8.26 -26.18
N LYS A 226 -13.26 -8.48 -26.27
CA LYS A 226 -13.86 -9.33 -27.32
C LYS A 226 -13.85 -8.69 -28.71
N LYS A 227 -13.81 -7.35 -28.84
CA LYS A 227 -13.81 -6.68 -30.15
C LYS A 227 -12.45 -6.72 -30.86
N LYS A 228 -11.34 -6.93 -30.15
CA LYS A 228 -9.99 -7.00 -30.77
C LYS A 228 -9.61 -8.41 -31.24
N SER A 229 -10.20 -9.47 -30.68
CA SER A 229 -9.97 -10.85 -31.13
C SER A 229 -10.79 -11.27 -32.36
N ALA A 230 -11.79 -10.48 -32.77
CA ALA A 230 -12.64 -10.76 -33.93
C ALA A 230 -12.15 -10.10 -35.24
N ARG A 231 -10.94 -9.50 -35.20
CA ARG A 231 -10.23 -8.99 -36.38
C ARG A 231 -8.81 -9.55 -36.41
N LYS A 232 -8.70 -10.85 -36.59
CA LYS A 232 -7.55 -11.52 -37.19
C LYS A 232 -8.07 -12.59 -38.12
#